data_AF-A0A7V5ZER7-F1
#
_entry.id   AF-A0A7V5ZER7-F1
#
_cell.length_a   1.000
_cell.length_b   1.000
_cell.length_c   1.000
_cell.angle_alpha   90.00
_cell.angle_beta   90.00
_cell.angle_gamma   90.00
#
_symmetry.space_group_name_H-M   'P 1'
#
loop_
_entity.id
_entity.type
_entity.pdbx_description
1 polymer ?
#
loop_
_entity_poly.entity_id
_entity_poly.type
_entity_poly.pdbx_seq_one_letter_code
_entity_poly.pdbx_strand_id
1 'polypeptide(L)'
;VQNNAQQMLGEIEHIAAIAQQSSAAAEEMLASSTNAVDTITRVVDDVATEAEGLYGVVDKLRCSLDKFVLTPEEANAIHRKVDIFKQAHLRWVERLENLVYRGVKIPREELVSHKNCALGQWYYSFGQQQYGHLPEFRAIEPPHEKLHALARQILDYIDRGDRGQAERMLEQVREASRQIVAGLDRLREAAEREADRSFPRAA
;
A
#
# COMPACT_ATOMS: atom_id res chain seq x y z
N VAL A 1 -40.98 67.63 -8.56
CA VAL A 1 -41.08 66.64 -7.46
C VAL A 1 -41.57 65.28 -7.96
N GLN A 2 -42.72 65.19 -8.64
CA GLN A 2 -43.23 63.90 -9.18
C GLN A 2 -42.26 63.19 -10.15
N ASN A 3 -41.60 63.92 -11.05
CA ASN A 3 -40.68 63.32 -12.03
C ASN A 3 -39.44 62.68 -11.37
N ASN A 4 -38.88 63.31 -10.34
CA ASN A 4 -37.74 62.76 -9.58
C ASN A 4 -38.14 61.53 -8.76
N ALA A 5 -39.39 61.47 -8.27
CA ALA A 5 -39.87 60.32 -7.50
C ALA A 5 -40.07 59.07 -8.39
N GLN A 6 -40.59 59.25 -9.61
CA GLN A 6 -40.68 58.16 -10.59
C GLN A 6 -39.31 57.67 -11.06
N GLN A 7 -38.35 58.58 -11.23
CA GLN A 7 -36.97 58.22 -11.59
C GLN A 7 -36.28 57.42 -10.47
N MET A 8 -36.42 57.83 -9.20
CA MET A 8 -35.91 57.05 -8.06
C MET A 8 -36.53 55.67 -7.95
N LEU A 9 -37.84 55.54 -8.20
CA LEU A 9 -38.52 54.24 -8.19
C LEU A 9 -37.94 53.30 -9.26
N GLY A 10 -37.70 53.80 -10.47
CA GLY A 10 -37.07 53.02 -11.54
C GLY A 10 -35.62 52.60 -11.21
N GLU A 11 -34.85 53.47 -10.55
CA GLU A 11 -33.50 53.12 -10.08
C GLU A 11 -33.52 52.05 -8.98
N ILE A 12 -34.48 52.11 -8.04
CA ILE A 12 -34.65 51.09 -7.00
C ILE A 12 -35.03 49.74 -7.60
N GLU A 13 -35.94 49.71 -8.58
CA GLU A 13 -36.31 48.48 -9.30
C GLU A 13 -35.12 47.89 -10.05
N HIS A 14 -34.30 48.73 -10.69
CA HIS A 14 -33.09 48.30 -11.36
C HIS A 14 -32.03 47.74 -10.40
N ILE A 15 -31.86 48.36 -9.22
CA ILE A 15 -30.97 47.85 -8.16
C ILE A 15 -31.47 46.51 -7.62
N ALA A 16 -32.79 46.37 -7.41
CA ALA A 16 -33.38 45.11 -6.96
C ALA A 16 -33.17 43.99 -7.98
N ALA A 17 -33.34 44.29 -9.27
CA ALA A 17 -33.07 43.34 -10.35
C ALA A 17 -31.59 42.91 -10.38
N ILE A 18 -30.65 43.85 -10.25
CA ILE A 18 -29.22 43.55 -10.16
C ILE A 18 -28.91 42.71 -8.92
N ALA A 19 -29.45 43.05 -7.76
CA ALA A 19 -29.22 42.31 -6.52
C ALA A 19 -29.73 40.86 -6.64
N GLN A 20 -30.89 40.66 -7.26
CA GLN A 20 -31.46 39.34 -7.48
C GLN A 20 -30.64 38.52 -8.48
N GLN A 21 -30.18 39.14 -9.57
CA GLN A 21 -29.28 38.51 -10.54
C GLN A 21 -27.92 38.16 -9.91
N SER A 22 -27.38 39.04 -9.06
CA SER A 22 -26.14 38.79 -8.31
C SER A 22 -26.29 37.63 -7.33
N SER A 23 -27.45 37.49 -6.68
CA SER A 23 -27.74 36.35 -5.79
C SER A 23 -27.76 35.03 -6.56
N ALA A 24 -28.45 35.00 -7.71
CA ALA A 24 -28.50 33.80 -8.55
C ALA A 24 -27.11 33.39 -9.07
N ALA A 25 -26.29 34.37 -9.49
CA ALA A 25 -24.92 34.11 -9.91
C ALA A 25 -24.05 33.57 -8.76
N ALA A 26 -24.25 34.07 -7.53
CA ALA A 26 -23.54 33.58 -6.35
C ALA A 26 -23.93 32.13 -6.00
N GLU A 27 -25.20 31.77 -6.10
CA GLU A 27 -25.69 30.40 -5.89
C GLU A 27 -25.11 29.43 -6.92
N GLU A 28 -25.07 29.82 -8.20
CA GLU A 28 -24.49 29.03 -9.28
C GLU A 28 -22.98 28.84 -9.08
N MET A 29 -22.26 29.88 -8.64
CA MET A 29 -20.85 29.78 -8.26
C MET A 29 -20.61 28.79 -7.10
N LEU A 30 -21.45 28.82 -6.06
CA LEU A 30 -21.35 27.91 -4.93
C LEU A 30 -21.60 26.45 -5.35
N ALA A 31 -22.59 26.21 -6.22
CA ALA A 31 -22.87 24.90 -6.79
C ALA A 31 -21.73 24.40 -7.70
N SER A 32 -21.16 25.28 -8.52
CA SER A 32 -20.00 24.96 -9.36
C SER A 32 -18.76 24.63 -8.53
N SER A 33 -18.50 25.40 -7.46
CA SER A 33 -17.38 25.17 -6.55
C SER A 33 -17.49 23.84 -5.78
N THR A 34 -18.69 23.46 -5.35
CA THR A 34 -18.93 22.18 -4.66
C THR A 34 -18.70 20.99 -5.59
N ASN A 35 -19.23 21.06 -6.82
CA ASN A 35 -18.94 20.06 -7.85
C ASN A 35 -17.44 19.97 -8.21
N ALA A 36 -16.74 21.10 -8.25
CA ALA A 36 -15.30 21.13 -8.51
C ALA A 36 -14.51 20.43 -7.38
N VAL A 37 -14.88 20.67 -6.12
CA VAL A 37 -14.28 19.98 -4.96
C VAL A 37 -14.51 18.47 -5.04
N ASP A 38 -15.74 18.02 -5.32
CA ASP A 38 -16.05 16.59 -5.47
C ASP A 38 -15.26 15.95 -6.62
N THR A 39 -15.12 16.65 -7.74
CA THR A 39 -14.32 16.20 -8.88
C THR A 39 -12.85 16.04 -8.52
N ILE A 40 -12.28 17.02 -7.80
CA ILE A 40 -10.88 16.97 -7.33
C ILE A 40 -10.67 15.79 -6.40
N THR A 41 -11.57 15.57 -5.42
CA THR A 41 -11.49 14.41 -4.51
C THR A 41 -11.50 13.10 -5.29
N ARG A 42 -12.38 12.97 -6.30
CA ARG A 42 -12.48 11.77 -7.13
C ARG A 42 -11.22 11.53 -7.96
N VAL A 43 -10.62 12.58 -8.53
CA VAL A 43 -9.36 12.47 -9.30
C VAL A 43 -8.19 12.06 -8.40
N VAL A 44 -8.12 12.58 -7.16
CA VAL A 44 -7.11 12.17 -6.18
C VAL A 44 -7.25 10.68 -5.83
N ASP A 45 -8.48 10.20 -5.62
CA ASP A 45 -8.75 8.78 -5.37
C ASP A 45 -8.42 7.89 -6.57
N ASP A 46 -8.78 8.32 -7.80
CA ASP A 46 -8.48 7.60 -9.04
C ASP A 46 -6.95 7.46 -9.26
N VAL A 47 -6.20 8.56 -9.10
CA VAL A 47 -4.72 8.57 -9.24
C VAL A 47 -4.05 7.70 -8.17
N ALA A 48 -4.53 7.73 -6.94
CA ALA A 48 -4.03 6.86 -5.87
C ALA A 48 -4.23 5.38 -6.21
N THR A 49 -5.41 5.03 -6.74
CA THR A 49 -5.76 3.67 -7.13
C THR A 49 -4.94 3.19 -8.33
N GLU A 50 -4.75 4.03 -9.36
CA GLU A 50 -3.92 3.70 -10.52
C GLU A 50 -2.45 3.53 -10.16
N ALA A 51 -1.92 4.38 -9.28
CA ALA A 51 -0.56 4.26 -8.77
C ALA A 51 -0.37 2.90 -8.07
N GLU A 52 -1.29 2.50 -7.19
CA GLU A 52 -1.26 1.17 -6.55
C GLU A 52 -1.34 0.02 -7.56
N GLY A 53 -2.16 0.16 -8.60
CA GLY A 53 -2.26 -0.82 -9.69
C GLY A 53 -0.95 -1.00 -10.45
N LEU A 54 -0.27 0.11 -10.78
CA LEU A 54 1.05 0.12 -11.41
C LEU A 54 2.10 -0.58 -10.53
N TYR A 55 2.08 -0.34 -9.21
CA TYR A 55 2.99 -1.03 -8.28
C TYR A 55 2.74 -2.54 -8.24
N GLY A 56 1.47 -2.97 -8.22
CA GLY A 56 1.12 -4.39 -8.27
C GLY A 56 1.60 -5.07 -9.55
N VAL A 57 1.55 -4.37 -10.68
CA VAL A 57 2.07 -4.87 -11.97
C VAL A 57 3.59 -4.96 -11.97
N VAL A 58 4.30 -3.97 -11.45
CA VAL A 58 5.77 -3.97 -11.34
C VAL A 58 6.25 -5.10 -10.42
N ASP A 59 5.60 -5.32 -9.28
CA ASP A 59 5.98 -6.42 -8.38
C ASP A 59 5.65 -7.79 -8.96
N LYS A 60 4.52 -7.94 -9.67
CA LYS A 60 4.20 -9.17 -10.41
C LYS A 60 5.17 -9.43 -11.55
N LEU A 61 5.58 -8.39 -12.29
CA LEU A 61 6.60 -8.47 -13.34
C LEU A 61 7.95 -8.86 -12.75
N ARG A 62 8.38 -8.23 -11.66
CA ARG A 62 9.63 -8.58 -10.96
C ARG A 62 9.62 -10.04 -10.47
N CYS A 63 8.53 -10.48 -9.84
CA CYS A 63 8.38 -11.88 -9.41
C CYS A 63 8.30 -12.86 -10.58
N SER A 64 7.75 -12.45 -11.73
CA SER A 64 7.68 -13.28 -12.93
C SER A 64 9.02 -13.36 -13.65
N LEU A 65 9.80 -12.26 -13.66
CA LEU A 65 11.17 -12.21 -14.17
C LEU A 65 12.11 -13.09 -13.33
N ASP A 66 11.89 -13.22 -12.02
CA ASP A 66 12.66 -14.15 -11.17
C ASP A 66 12.47 -15.63 -11.54
N LYS A 67 11.40 -16.01 -12.27
CA LYS A 67 11.24 -17.36 -12.81
C LYS A 67 12.18 -17.64 -13.99
N PHE A 68 12.67 -16.60 -14.65
CA PHE A 68 13.65 -16.68 -15.72
C PHE A 68 15.05 -16.57 -15.12
N VAL A 69 15.50 -17.64 -14.49
CA VAL A 69 16.92 -17.82 -14.14
C VAL A 69 17.69 -17.94 -15.45
N LEU A 70 18.41 -16.88 -15.85
CA LEU A 70 19.18 -16.86 -17.10
C LEU A 70 20.48 -17.69 -16.98
N THR A 71 21.00 -17.90 -15.75
CA THR A 71 22.15 -18.78 -15.50
C THR A 71 22.15 -19.41 -14.08
N PRO A 72 22.76 -20.61 -13.87
CA PRO A 72 22.95 -21.21 -12.54
C PRO A 72 23.79 -20.36 -11.57
N GLU A 73 24.68 -19.51 -12.09
CA GLU A 73 25.49 -18.57 -11.29
C GLU A 73 24.63 -17.43 -10.74
N GLU A 74 23.62 -16.97 -11.47
CA GLU A 74 22.64 -16.00 -10.98
C GLU A 74 21.61 -16.62 -10.03
N ALA A 75 21.34 -17.93 -10.16
CA ALA A 75 20.48 -18.68 -9.25
C ALA A 75 21.02 -18.70 -7.81
N ASN A 76 22.36 -18.67 -7.67
CA ASN A 76 23.11 -18.73 -6.41
C ASN A 76 23.26 -17.38 -5.69
N ALA A 77 22.88 -16.26 -6.31
CA ALA A 77 22.93 -14.95 -5.66
C ALA A 77 21.76 -14.79 -4.68
N ILE A 78 21.79 -15.53 -3.56
CA ILE A 78 20.78 -15.44 -2.50
C ILE A 78 20.57 -13.99 -2.03
N HIS A 79 21.61 -13.17 -2.06
CA HIS A 79 21.55 -11.73 -1.77
C HIS A 79 20.44 -11.01 -2.55
N ARG A 80 20.42 -11.16 -3.88
CA ARG A 80 19.44 -10.46 -4.73
C ARG A 80 18.03 -10.94 -4.42
N LYS A 81 17.83 -12.24 -4.22
CA LYS A 81 16.52 -12.84 -3.93
C LYS A 81 16.00 -12.39 -2.56
N VAL A 82 16.80 -12.51 -1.51
CA VAL A 82 16.39 -12.09 -0.15
C VAL A 82 16.05 -10.60 -0.10
N ASP A 83 16.84 -9.75 -0.76
CA ASP A 83 16.57 -8.31 -0.78
C ASP A 83 15.30 -7.94 -1.55
N ILE A 84 15.00 -8.64 -2.65
CA ILE A 84 13.73 -8.49 -3.39
C ILE A 84 12.53 -8.78 -2.47
N PHE A 85 12.53 -9.92 -1.78
CA PHE A 85 11.42 -10.32 -0.91
C PHE A 85 11.33 -9.46 0.36
N LYS A 86 12.48 -9.03 0.90
CA LYS A 86 12.54 -8.06 2.01
C LYS A 86 11.90 -6.74 1.61
N GLN A 87 12.23 -6.19 0.44
CA GLN A 87 11.61 -4.97 -0.06
C GLN A 87 10.11 -5.15 -0.35
N ALA A 88 9.71 -6.26 -0.99
CA ALA A 88 8.31 -6.56 -1.24
C ALA A 88 7.49 -6.63 0.06
N HIS A 89 8.06 -7.26 1.10
CA HIS A 89 7.47 -7.33 2.43
C HIS A 89 7.33 -5.94 3.08
N LEU A 90 8.38 -5.12 3.06
CA LEU A 90 8.34 -3.77 3.63
C LEU A 90 7.30 -2.88 2.96
N ARG A 91 7.18 -2.94 1.63
CA ARG A 91 6.12 -2.23 0.90
C ARG A 91 4.73 -2.72 1.26
N TRP A 92 4.57 -4.04 1.46
CA TRP A 92 3.29 -4.59 1.92
C TRP A 92 2.90 -4.03 3.30
N VAL A 93 3.86 -3.90 4.21
CA VAL A 93 3.62 -3.29 5.53
C VAL A 93 3.23 -1.82 5.36
N GLU A 94 3.97 -1.04 4.59
CA GLU A 94 3.66 0.37 4.30
C GLU A 94 2.25 0.56 3.73
N ARG A 95 1.82 -0.31 2.81
CA ARG A 95 0.44 -0.32 2.29
C ARG A 95 -0.56 -0.49 3.42
N LEU A 96 -0.37 -1.48 4.30
CA LEU A 96 -1.25 -1.69 5.46
C LEU A 96 -1.28 -0.47 6.40
N GLU A 97 -0.15 0.20 6.62
CA GLU A 97 -0.12 1.44 7.39
C GLU A 97 -0.92 2.56 6.71
N ASN A 98 -0.78 2.72 5.39
CA ASN A 98 -1.55 3.68 4.61
C ASN A 98 -3.05 3.38 4.65
N LEU A 99 -3.45 2.11 4.64
CA LEU A 99 -4.85 1.73 4.83
C LEU A 99 -5.39 2.21 6.20
N VAL A 100 -4.63 1.98 7.27
CA VAL A 100 -5.06 2.37 8.63
C VAL A 100 -5.11 3.90 8.78
N TYR A 101 -4.03 4.61 8.43
CA TYR A 101 -3.90 6.05 8.68
C TYR A 101 -4.57 6.92 7.62
N ARG A 102 -4.55 6.52 6.35
CA ARG A 102 -5.03 7.32 5.21
C ARG A 102 -6.33 6.79 4.60
N GLY A 103 -6.75 5.57 4.96
CA GLY A 103 -7.97 4.96 4.42
C GLY A 103 -7.83 4.48 2.96
N VAL A 104 -6.60 4.34 2.46
CA VAL A 104 -6.34 3.85 1.10
C VAL A 104 -6.76 2.40 1.00
N LYS A 105 -7.71 2.09 0.10
CA LYS A 105 -8.33 0.77 0.01
C LYS A 105 -7.41 -0.24 -0.69
N ILE A 106 -7.05 -1.29 0.03
CA ILE A 106 -6.31 -2.43 -0.52
C ILE A 106 -7.28 -3.58 -0.76
N PRO A 107 -7.20 -4.30 -1.91
CA PRO A 107 -7.97 -5.52 -2.13
C PRO A 107 -7.70 -6.53 -1.01
N ARG A 108 -8.77 -7.02 -0.36
CA ARG A 108 -8.62 -7.94 0.79
C ARG A 108 -7.81 -9.17 0.45
N GLU A 109 -7.98 -9.71 -0.75
CA GLU A 109 -7.27 -10.90 -1.20
C GLU A 109 -5.74 -10.74 -1.14
N GLU A 110 -5.22 -9.52 -1.31
CA GLU A 110 -3.79 -9.21 -1.23
C GLU A 110 -3.25 -9.14 0.20
N LEU A 111 -4.13 -8.97 1.19
CA LEU A 111 -3.74 -8.79 2.60
C LEU A 111 -3.82 -10.08 3.42
N VAL A 112 -4.68 -11.04 3.05
CA VAL A 112 -5.09 -12.07 3.99
C VAL A 112 -4.31 -13.39 3.93
N SER A 113 -3.54 -13.68 2.89
CA SER A 113 -2.83 -14.96 2.78
C SER A 113 -1.32 -14.81 2.78
N HIS A 114 -0.68 -15.31 3.84
CA HIS A 114 0.77 -15.44 3.94
C HIS A 114 1.37 -16.39 2.88
N LYS A 115 0.55 -17.22 2.22
CA LYS A 115 1.03 -18.10 1.15
C LYS A 115 0.98 -17.45 -0.23
N ASN A 116 0.09 -16.47 -0.40
CA ASN A 116 -0.15 -15.84 -1.70
C ASN A 116 0.65 -14.54 -1.90
N CYS A 117 1.23 -13.97 -0.85
CA CYS A 117 2.13 -12.82 -0.98
C CYS A 117 3.45 -13.22 -1.66
N ALA A 118 4.21 -12.25 -2.18
CA ALA A 118 5.48 -12.53 -2.89
C ALA A 118 6.46 -13.36 -2.04
N LEU A 119 6.60 -13.03 -0.74
CA LEU A 119 7.43 -13.78 0.20
C LEU A 119 6.90 -15.22 0.38
N GLY A 120 5.58 -15.39 0.52
CA GLY A 120 4.93 -16.69 0.66
C GLY A 120 5.11 -17.59 -0.55
N GLN A 121 4.86 -17.04 -1.75
CA GLN A 121 5.03 -17.78 -2.99
C GLN A 121 6.46 -18.28 -3.15
N TRP A 122 7.45 -17.47 -2.80
CA TRP A 122 8.85 -17.91 -2.78
C TRP A 122 9.13 -18.92 -1.67
N TYR A 123 8.67 -18.66 -0.45
CA TYR A 123 8.89 -19.51 0.72
C TYR A 123 8.40 -20.93 0.46
N TYR A 124 7.16 -21.11 0.00
CA TYR A 124 6.57 -22.43 -0.24
C TYR A 124 6.96 -23.07 -1.59
N SER A 125 7.82 -22.43 -2.39
CA SER A 125 8.29 -22.98 -3.67
C SER A 125 9.81 -23.17 -3.67
N PHE A 126 10.54 -22.34 -4.43
CA PHE A 126 11.99 -22.40 -4.57
C PHE A 126 12.71 -22.24 -3.23
N GLY A 127 12.21 -21.37 -2.35
CA GLY A 127 12.79 -21.15 -1.01
C GLY A 127 12.85 -22.44 -0.20
N GLN A 128 11.73 -23.17 -0.10
CA GLN A 128 11.66 -24.45 0.59
C GLN A 128 12.59 -25.50 -0.01
N GLN A 129 12.70 -25.55 -1.35
CA GLN A 129 13.56 -26.52 -2.04
C GLN A 129 15.04 -26.28 -1.79
N GLN A 130 15.48 -25.02 -1.75
CA GLN A 130 16.89 -24.66 -1.63
C GLN A 130 17.37 -24.44 -0.19
N TYR A 131 16.50 -23.93 0.68
CA TYR A 131 16.88 -23.46 2.02
C TYR A 131 16.05 -24.11 3.13
N GLY A 132 15.11 -25.01 2.79
CA GLY A 132 14.22 -25.64 3.76
C GLY A 132 14.93 -26.50 4.80
N HIS A 133 16.20 -26.87 4.59
CA HIS A 133 17.04 -27.53 5.58
C HIS A 133 17.63 -26.57 6.62
N LEU A 134 17.72 -25.28 6.32
CA LEU A 134 18.26 -24.27 7.23
C LEU A 134 17.24 -23.90 8.32
N PRO A 135 17.61 -23.93 9.61
CA PRO A 135 16.72 -23.51 10.69
C PRO A 135 16.34 -22.02 10.58
N GLU A 136 17.23 -21.18 10.05
CA GLU A 136 16.99 -19.76 9.80
C GLU A 136 15.85 -19.54 8.81
N PHE A 137 15.72 -20.41 7.80
CA PHE A 137 14.62 -20.37 6.85
C PHE A 137 13.29 -20.66 7.56
N ARG A 138 13.20 -21.77 8.29
CA ARG A 138 11.99 -22.20 8.99
C ARG A 138 11.52 -21.19 10.05
N ALA A 139 12.45 -20.45 10.64
CA ALA A 139 12.15 -19.42 11.64
C ALA A 139 11.38 -18.21 11.07
N ILE A 140 11.31 -18.04 9.74
CA ILE A 140 10.60 -16.92 9.09
C ILE A 140 9.08 -17.15 9.07
N GLU A 141 8.62 -18.39 8.98
CA GLU A 141 7.19 -18.71 8.79
C GLU A 141 6.31 -18.32 9.98
N PRO A 142 6.66 -18.61 11.25
CA PRO A 142 5.82 -18.21 12.38
C PRO A 142 5.54 -16.70 12.47
N PRO A 143 6.53 -15.79 12.40
CA PRO A 143 6.23 -14.35 12.41
C PRO A 143 5.52 -13.89 11.13
N HIS A 144 5.72 -14.56 10.00
CA HIS A 144 5.02 -14.27 8.74
C HIS A 144 3.52 -14.63 8.81
N GLU A 145 3.18 -15.80 9.33
CA GLU A 145 1.79 -16.20 9.56
C GLU A 145 1.10 -15.25 10.54
N LYS A 146 1.79 -14.92 11.65
CA LYS A 146 1.30 -13.97 12.66
C LYS A 146 1.00 -12.60 12.04
N LEU A 147 1.89 -12.08 11.21
CA LEU A 147 1.73 -10.79 10.54
C LEU A 147 0.46 -10.74 9.68
N HIS A 148 0.20 -11.77 8.85
CA HIS A 148 -1.03 -11.84 8.06
C HIS A 148 -2.29 -12.08 8.90
N ALA A 149 -2.19 -12.82 10.02
CA ALA A 149 -3.30 -12.97 10.95
C ALA A 149 -3.68 -11.64 11.62
N LEU A 150 -2.69 -10.82 11.99
CA LEU A 150 -2.91 -9.47 12.52
C LEU A 150 -3.54 -8.55 11.47
N ALA A 151 -3.11 -8.63 10.21
CA ALA A 151 -3.70 -7.83 9.13
C ALA A 151 -5.17 -8.15 8.87
N ARG A 152 -5.58 -9.42 8.99
CA ARG A 152 -7.02 -9.80 8.95
C ARG A 152 -7.81 -9.11 10.05
N GLN A 153 -7.31 -9.14 11.27
CA GLN A 153 -7.98 -8.50 12.41
C GLN A 153 -8.04 -6.98 12.24
N ILE A 154 -6.99 -6.35 11.72
CA ILE A 154 -6.98 -4.92 11.40
C ILE A 154 -8.10 -4.57 10.42
N LEU A 155 -8.29 -5.37 9.37
CA LEU A 155 -9.39 -5.18 8.42
C LEU A 155 -10.76 -5.26 9.12
N ASP A 156 -10.96 -6.25 9.99
CA ASP A 156 -12.21 -6.39 10.74
C ASP A 156 -12.50 -5.18 11.65
N TYR A 157 -11.46 -4.57 12.25
CA TYR A 157 -11.61 -3.34 13.04
C TYR A 157 -11.93 -2.13 12.17
N ILE A 158 -11.29 -1.98 11.01
CA ILE A 158 -11.57 -0.90 10.05
C ILE A 158 -13.02 -0.99 9.56
N ASP A 159 -13.50 -2.18 9.23
CA ASP A 159 -14.88 -2.41 8.77
C ASP A 159 -15.93 -2.00 9.81
N ARG A 160 -15.59 -2.15 11.09
CA ARG A 160 -16.43 -1.75 12.23
C ARG A 160 -16.28 -0.27 12.60
N GLY A 161 -15.41 0.46 11.89
CA GLY A 161 -15.11 1.87 12.18
C GLY A 161 -14.18 2.09 13.38
N ASP A 162 -13.60 1.03 13.96
CA ASP A 162 -12.71 1.12 15.13
C ASP A 162 -11.24 1.29 14.70
N ARG A 163 -10.92 2.49 14.21
CA ARG A 163 -9.53 2.83 13.83
C ARG A 163 -8.57 2.79 15.01
N GLY A 164 -9.02 3.10 16.22
CA GLY A 164 -8.15 3.14 17.41
C GLY A 164 -7.64 1.76 17.82
N GLN A 165 -8.39 0.68 17.58
CA GLN A 165 -7.87 -0.68 17.72
C GLN A 165 -6.96 -1.08 16.55
N ALA A 166 -7.31 -0.71 15.32
CA ALA A 166 -6.49 -0.98 14.14
C ALA A 166 -5.08 -0.38 14.29
N GLU A 167 -4.95 0.84 14.79
CA GLU A 167 -3.66 1.51 15.05
C GLU A 167 -2.83 0.78 16.13
N ARG A 168 -3.46 0.34 17.23
CA ARG A 168 -2.76 -0.43 18.27
C ARG A 168 -2.26 -1.78 17.77
N MET A 169 -3.03 -2.44 16.91
CA MET A 169 -2.61 -3.69 16.29
C MET A 169 -1.45 -3.51 15.31
N LEU A 170 -1.34 -2.33 14.70
CA LEU A 170 -0.26 -2.00 13.78
C LEU A 170 1.12 -2.09 14.44
N GLU A 171 1.23 -1.79 15.74
CA GLU A 171 2.48 -1.98 16.49
C GLU A 171 2.91 -3.44 16.54
N GLN A 172 1.96 -4.36 16.65
CA GLN A 172 2.22 -5.80 16.63
C GLN A 172 2.63 -6.28 15.23
N VAL A 173 2.07 -5.66 14.18
CA VAL A 173 2.49 -5.91 12.79
C VAL A 173 3.92 -5.46 12.59
N ARG A 174 4.28 -4.25 13.05
CA ARG A 174 5.67 -3.73 12.97
C ARG A 174 6.65 -4.65 13.66
N GLU A 175 6.28 -5.19 14.83
CA GLU A 175 7.12 -6.16 15.54
C GLU A 175 7.31 -7.45 14.74
N ALA A 176 6.23 -8.04 14.23
CA ALA A 176 6.32 -9.23 13.39
C ALA A 176 7.14 -8.96 12.11
N SER A 177 6.99 -7.77 11.51
CA SER A 177 7.78 -7.37 10.34
C SER A 177 9.29 -7.31 10.66
N ARG A 178 9.68 -6.71 11.79
CA ARG A 178 11.08 -6.70 12.24
C ARG A 178 11.62 -8.12 12.40
N GLN A 179 10.82 -9.04 12.93
CA GLN A 179 11.23 -10.44 13.10
C GLN A 179 11.45 -11.15 11.76
N ILE A 180 10.56 -10.92 10.78
CA ILE A 180 10.69 -11.47 9.41
C ILE A 180 11.95 -10.92 8.73
N VAL A 181 12.15 -9.60 8.79
CA VAL A 181 13.32 -8.93 8.20
C VAL A 181 14.62 -9.48 8.80
N ALA A 182 14.68 -9.57 10.13
CA ALA A 182 15.85 -10.14 10.81
C ALA A 182 16.03 -11.63 10.49
N GLY A 183 14.95 -12.39 10.29
CA GLY A 183 15.00 -13.79 9.86
C GLY A 183 15.57 -13.94 8.45
N LEU A 184 15.14 -13.09 7.52
CA LEU A 184 15.67 -13.01 6.16
C LEU A 184 17.16 -12.64 6.14
N ASP A 185 17.58 -11.70 7.00
CA ASP A 185 19.00 -11.33 7.15
C ASP A 185 19.83 -12.51 7.68
N ARG A 186 19.34 -13.24 8.70
CA ARG A 186 20.03 -14.44 9.21
C ARG A 186 20.09 -15.58 8.19
N LEU A 187 19.03 -15.78 7.42
CA LEU A 187 18.99 -16.79 6.37
C LEU A 187 20.07 -16.54 5.31
N ARG A 188 20.21 -15.27 4.91
CA ARG A 188 21.24 -14.85 3.96
C ARG A 188 22.64 -15.23 4.45
N GLU A 189 22.98 -14.85 5.68
CA GLU A 189 24.27 -15.20 6.28
C GLU A 189 24.48 -16.72 6.41
N ALA A 190 23.43 -17.47 6.73
CA ALA A 190 23.50 -18.92 6.86
C ALA A 190 23.80 -19.61 5.51
N ALA A 191 23.14 -19.17 4.45
CA ALA A 191 23.37 -19.69 3.11
C ALA A 191 24.75 -19.30 2.56
N GLU A 192 25.26 -18.10 2.88
CA GLU A 192 26.63 -17.71 2.55
C GLU A 192 27.65 -18.63 3.21
N ARG A 193 27.49 -18.91 4.51
CA ARG A 193 28.36 -19.84 5.24
C ARG A 193 28.33 -21.25 4.64
N GLU A 194 27.18 -21.69 4.14
CA GLU A 194 27.03 -23.00 3.49
C GLU A 194 27.70 -23.04 2.10
N ALA A 195 27.59 -21.95 1.33
CA ALA A 195 28.25 -21.81 0.04
C ALA A 195 29.78 -21.78 0.19
N ASP A 196 30.31 -21.02 1.16
CA ASP A 196 31.75 -20.94 1.45
C ASP A 196 32.33 -22.28 1.95
N ARG A 197 31.54 -23.07 2.68
CA ARG A 197 31.95 -24.42 3.12
C ARG A 197 31.99 -25.43 1.97
N SER A 198 31.14 -25.25 0.95
CA SER A 198 31.09 -26.12 -0.23
C SER A 198 32.21 -25.83 -1.23
N PHE A 199 32.80 -24.63 -1.20
CA PHE A 199 33.95 -24.23 -2.02
C PHE A 199 35.06 -23.62 -1.16
N PRO A 200 35.93 -24.44 -0.53
CA PRO A 200 37.08 -23.90 0.19
C PRO A 200 37.94 -23.09 -0.78
N ARG A 201 38.11 -21.78 -0.50
CA ARG A 201 39.07 -20.93 -1.20
C ARG A 201 40.45 -21.56 -1.04
N ALA A 202 40.98 -22.09 -2.14
CA ALA A 202 42.35 -22.59 -2.18
C ALA A 202 43.29 -21.44 -1.76
N ALA A 203 44.10 -21.71 -0.74
CA ALA A 203 45.12 -20.80 -0.22
C ALA A 203 46.28 -20.63 -1.21
#